data_AF-A0AAC9TTT7-F1
#
_entry.id   AF-A0AAC9TTT7-F1
#
_cell.length_a   1.000
_cell.length_b   1.000
_cell.length_c   1.000
_cell.angle_alpha   90.00
_cell.angle_beta   90.00
_cell.angle_gamma   90.00
#
_symmetry.space_group_name_H-M   'P 1'
#
loop_
_entity.id
_entity.type
_entity.pdbx_description
1 polymer ?
#
loop_
_entity_poly.entity_id
_entity_poly.type
_entity_poly.pdbx_seq_one_letter_code
_entity_poly.pdbx_strand_id
1 'polypeptide(L)'
;MNKKISAIFLSLFLVGVLSVSCSNKDTTGAGSAISKTINIKYAGIWEYNSTGDNVEIDMNGNIYEYKNSSRGAKGEIIEANDPNYKIRIYDDEVTITFLSDAKSADVTTKNGKVTYTKTSKDIEDYNGNKYVSANMGGNYLWISIENGLVAMTPNTDANNPPTFYGYMSGMAGYGTDYNFWSDDRSTEGTLKFSTDGNSVTVTLTRNDPAPEAVGQNFVCNIKNN
;
A
#
# COMPACT_ATOMS: atom_id res chain seq x y z
N MET A 1 -40.51 35.15 12.43
CA MET A 1 -40.01 33.89 13.02
C MET A 1 -40.23 32.75 12.04
N ASN A 2 -39.14 32.04 11.75
CA ASN A 2 -38.97 30.88 10.87
C ASN A 2 -40.15 29.90 10.76
N LYS A 3 -40.30 29.28 9.57
CA LYS A 3 -39.89 27.86 9.36
C LYS A 3 -40.21 27.37 7.92
N LYS A 4 -39.15 26.86 7.27
CA LYS A 4 -39.10 25.64 6.44
C LYS A 4 -39.85 25.63 5.09
N ILE A 5 -39.09 25.75 3.99
CA ILE A 5 -39.46 25.17 2.68
C ILE A 5 -38.38 24.15 2.33
N SER A 6 -38.77 22.89 2.45
CA SER A 6 -38.03 21.69 2.05
C SER A 6 -38.53 21.28 0.66
N ALA A 7 -37.62 20.69 -0.12
CA ALA A 7 -37.87 19.94 -1.36
C ALA A 7 -38.19 20.76 -2.63
N ILE A 8 -37.13 21.13 -3.36
CA ILE A 8 -37.18 21.36 -4.82
C ILE A 8 -35.95 20.65 -5.42
N PHE A 9 -36.13 20.10 -6.63
CA PHE A 9 -35.18 19.36 -7.49
C PHE A 9 -35.31 17.84 -7.47
N LEU A 10 -36.53 17.35 -7.71
CA LEU A 10 -36.73 16.10 -8.43
C LEU A 10 -37.91 16.24 -9.39
N SER A 11 -37.66 16.75 -10.60
CA SER A 11 -38.40 16.40 -11.81
C SER A 11 -37.80 17.15 -13.00
N LEU A 12 -37.90 16.53 -14.17
CA LEU A 12 -37.38 16.95 -15.47
C LEU A 12 -35.88 16.72 -15.66
N PHE A 13 -35.53 15.49 -16.03
CA PHE A 13 -34.86 15.24 -17.32
C PHE A 13 -34.99 13.74 -17.63
N LEU A 14 -36.10 13.37 -18.27
CA LEU A 14 -36.23 12.09 -18.94
C LEU A 14 -36.91 12.32 -20.31
N VAL A 15 -36.15 11.95 -21.35
CA VAL A 15 -36.54 11.67 -22.74
C VAL A 15 -36.75 12.84 -23.71
N GLY A 16 -35.91 12.85 -24.75
CA GLY A 16 -36.02 13.64 -25.99
C GLY A 16 -34.73 14.45 -26.21
N VAL A 17 -33.92 14.27 -27.27
CA VAL A 17 -34.18 13.77 -28.62
C VAL A 17 -32.84 13.32 -29.23
N LEU A 18 -32.92 12.29 -30.06
CA LEU A 18 -31.89 11.87 -31.01
C LEU A 18 -31.51 13.00 -32.00
N SER A 19 -30.31 12.87 -32.56
CA SER A 19 -29.75 13.50 -33.76
C SER A 19 -29.15 14.92 -33.64
N VAL A 20 -27.85 14.94 -33.34
CA VAL A 20 -26.92 15.78 -34.11
C VAL A 20 -25.73 14.90 -34.49
N SER A 21 -25.63 14.59 -35.78
CA SER A 21 -24.47 13.96 -36.39
C SER A 21 -23.51 15.08 -36.77
N CYS A 22 -22.38 15.18 -36.06
CA CYS A 22 -21.19 15.84 -36.56
C CYS A 22 -20.01 14.89 -36.33
N SER A 23 -19.59 14.29 -37.44
CA SER A 23 -18.29 13.69 -37.66
C SER A 23 -17.17 14.52 -37.02
N ASN A 24 -16.45 13.94 -36.06
CA ASN A 24 -15.01 14.14 -35.94
C ASN A 24 -14.35 12.78 -35.88
N LYS A 25 -13.68 12.46 -36.99
CA LYS A 25 -12.56 11.52 -37.05
C LYS A 25 -11.44 12.11 -36.18
N ASP A 26 -11.43 11.75 -34.91
CA ASP A 26 -10.26 11.83 -34.04
C ASP A 26 -10.24 10.58 -33.16
N THR A 27 -9.63 9.52 -33.70
CA THR A 27 -9.09 8.44 -32.87
C THR A 27 -7.66 8.82 -32.52
N THR A 28 -7.51 9.87 -31.71
CA THR A 28 -6.24 10.20 -31.07
C THR A 28 -6.10 9.33 -29.83
N GLY A 29 -5.34 8.25 -30.00
CA GLY A 29 -4.58 7.60 -28.95
C GLY A 29 -5.39 7.13 -27.75
N ALA A 30 -5.87 5.90 -27.82
CA ALA A 30 -5.73 5.01 -26.66
C ALA A 30 -4.22 4.82 -26.42
N GLY A 31 -3.58 5.84 -25.87
CA GLY A 31 -2.27 5.71 -25.28
C GLY A 31 -2.45 4.72 -24.15
N SER A 32 -1.89 3.52 -24.31
CA SER A 32 -1.62 2.63 -23.19
C SER A 32 -0.94 3.49 -22.14
N ALA A 33 -1.68 3.89 -21.10
CA ALA A 33 -1.13 4.69 -20.03
C ALA A 33 -0.09 3.82 -19.36
N ILE A 34 1.18 3.99 -19.76
CA ILE A 34 2.30 3.41 -19.04
C ILE A 34 2.16 3.99 -17.64
N SER A 35 1.82 3.14 -16.67
CA SER A 35 1.67 3.56 -15.29
C SER A 35 2.98 4.21 -14.86
N LYS A 36 2.94 5.50 -14.58
CA LYS A 36 4.10 6.23 -14.08
C LYS A 36 4.30 5.82 -12.63
N THR A 37 5.47 5.30 -12.30
CA THR A 37 5.84 4.85 -10.95
C THR A 37 7.17 5.45 -10.55
N ILE A 38 7.38 5.62 -9.24
CA ILE A 38 8.68 5.96 -8.68
C ILE A 38 9.55 4.70 -8.70
N ASN A 39 10.86 4.86 -8.95
CA ASN A 39 11.79 3.74 -8.89
C ASN A 39 11.73 3.06 -7.51
N ILE A 40 11.51 1.74 -7.49
CA ILE A 40 11.32 0.95 -6.27
C ILE A 40 12.52 0.96 -5.31
N LYS A 41 13.72 1.37 -5.78
CA LYS A 41 14.86 1.61 -4.89
C LYS A 41 14.58 2.66 -3.81
N TYR A 42 13.61 3.54 -4.06
CA TYR A 42 13.14 4.56 -3.13
C TYR A 42 11.95 4.12 -2.27
N ALA A 43 11.47 2.88 -2.40
CA ALA A 43 10.41 2.33 -1.55
C ALA A 43 10.80 2.50 -0.08
N GLY A 44 9.92 3.11 0.71
CA GLY A 44 10.37 3.92 1.84
C GLY A 44 9.24 4.68 2.52
N ILE A 45 9.33 4.85 3.82
CA ILE A 45 8.66 5.91 4.55
C ILE A 45 9.67 7.04 4.63
N TRP A 46 9.24 8.23 4.24
CA TRP A 46 10.04 9.42 4.14
C TRP A 46 9.42 10.50 5.03
N GLU A 47 10.22 11.17 5.84
CA GLU A 47 9.73 12.13 6.83
C GLU A 47 10.39 13.49 6.63
N TYR A 48 9.61 14.55 6.85
CA TYR A 48 10.09 15.91 6.94
C TYR A 48 10.14 16.38 8.39
N ASN A 49 11.33 16.31 8.99
CA ASN A 49 11.56 16.65 10.41
C ASN A 49 10.65 15.86 11.38
N SER A 50 10.72 16.15 12.68
CA SER A 50 9.85 15.57 13.72
C SER A 50 8.40 16.07 13.69
N THR A 51 7.96 16.66 12.57
CA THR A 51 6.60 17.23 12.43
C THR A 51 5.53 16.16 12.20
N GLY A 52 5.94 14.96 11.79
CA GLY A 52 5.04 13.85 11.49
C GLY A 52 4.38 13.91 10.10
N ASP A 53 4.80 14.85 9.26
CA ASP A 53 4.43 14.90 7.85
C ASP A 53 5.32 13.91 7.08
N ASN A 54 4.72 12.76 6.75
CA ASN A 54 5.43 11.65 6.15
C ASN A 54 4.77 11.25 4.82
N VAL A 55 5.54 10.58 3.96
CA VAL A 55 5.03 9.93 2.76
C VAL A 55 5.56 8.51 2.68
N GLU A 56 4.79 7.61 2.09
CA GLU A 56 5.21 6.25 1.83
C GLU A 56 5.30 6.01 0.33
N ILE A 57 6.41 5.45 -0.12
CA ILE A 57 6.61 4.91 -1.46
C ILE A 57 6.55 3.39 -1.33
N ASP A 58 5.56 2.78 -1.98
CA ASP A 58 5.34 1.34 -1.89
C ASP A 58 6.26 0.55 -2.83
N MET A 59 6.24 -0.79 -2.71
CA MET A 59 7.06 -1.67 -3.57
C MET A 59 6.66 -1.65 -5.06
N ASN A 60 5.54 -1.03 -5.41
CA ASN A 60 5.11 -0.81 -6.78
C ASN A 60 5.46 0.61 -7.28
N GLY A 61 6.14 1.41 -6.46
CA GLY A 61 6.52 2.78 -6.78
C GLY A 61 5.36 3.78 -6.73
N ASN A 62 4.24 3.42 -6.08
CA ASN A 62 3.17 4.36 -5.79
C ASN A 62 3.54 5.19 -4.56
N ILE A 63 3.17 6.47 -4.55
CA ILE A 63 3.36 7.33 -3.38
C ILE A 63 2.03 7.59 -2.67
N TYR A 64 2.08 7.64 -1.35
CA TYR A 64 0.96 7.91 -0.46
C TYR A 64 1.35 8.96 0.58
N GLU A 65 0.39 9.79 1.00
CA GLU A 65 0.51 10.45 2.30
C GLU A 65 0.64 9.37 3.38
N TYR A 66 1.51 9.60 4.36
CA TYR A 66 1.68 8.70 5.49
C TYR A 66 1.52 9.48 6.79
N LYS A 67 0.54 9.13 7.62
CA LYS A 67 0.28 9.81 8.90
C LYS A 67 -0.35 8.86 9.91
N ASN A 68 0.06 8.95 11.19
CA ASN A 68 -0.38 8.04 12.25
C ASN A 68 -0.17 6.58 11.86
N SER A 69 1.02 6.35 11.33
CA SER A 69 1.45 5.11 10.70
C SER A 69 0.63 4.70 9.47
N SER A 70 -0.24 5.56 8.90
CA SER A 70 -1.20 5.22 7.85
C SER A 70 -1.16 5.87 6.49
N ARG A 71 -1.34 5.05 5.43
CA ARG A 71 -1.57 5.50 4.05
C ARG A 71 -2.87 6.29 3.99
N GLY A 72 -2.72 7.58 3.74
CA GLY A 72 -3.79 8.47 3.35
C GLY A 72 -3.99 8.45 1.83
N ALA A 73 -4.16 9.64 1.26
CA ALA A 73 -4.37 9.80 -0.17
C ALA A 73 -3.19 9.25 -0.99
N LYS A 74 -3.50 8.55 -2.07
CA LYS A 74 -2.52 8.18 -3.09
C LYS A 74 -2.18 9.40 -3.93
N GLY A 75 -0.89 9.68 -4.10
CA GLY A 75 -0.42 10.70 -5.05
C GLY A 75 -0.48 10.20 -6.50
N GLU A 76 -0.78 11.12 -7.41
CA GLU A 76 -0.66 10.93 -8.85
C GLU A 76 0.75 11.31 -9.31
N ILE A 77 1.41 10.43 -10.06
CA ILE A 77 2.73 10.73 -10.63
C ILE A 77 2.52 11.37 -12.01
N ILE A 78 2.73 12.68 -12.08
CA ILE A 78 2.58 13.48 -13.30
C ILE A 78 3.77 13.27 -14.24
N GLU A 79 4.99 13.23 -13.70
CA GLU A 79 6.23 13.01 -14.45
C GLU A 79 7.15 12.06 -13.67
N ALA A 80 7.74 11.08 -14.37
CA ALA A 80 8.64 10.09 -13.81
C ALA A 80 9.96 10.08 -14.57
N ASN A 81 10.93 10.86 -14.09
CA ASN A 81 12.23 11.09 -14.73
C ASN A 81 13.37 10.89 -13.73
N ASP A 82 13.64 9.64 -13.35
CA ASP A 82 14.62 9.26 -12.31
C ASP A 82 15.93 10.10 -12.38
N PRO A 83 16.39 10.74 -11.29
CA PRO A 83 15.85 10.72 -9.92
C PRO A 83 14.82 11.82 -9.60
N ASN A 84 14.26 12.48 -10.62
CA ASN A 84 13.32 13.60 -10.49
C ASN A 84 11.89 13.17 -10.84
N TYR A 85 10.94 13.51 -9.97
CA TYR A 85 9.55 13.14 -10.12
C TYR A 85 8.68 14.36 -9.88
N LYS A 86 7.64 14.52 -10.70
CA LYS A 86 6.59 15.50 -10.43
C LYS A 86 5.35 14.74 -10.00
N ILE A 87 4.84 15.03 -8.83
CA ILE A 87 3.67 14.37 -8.28
C ILE A 87 2.60 15.39 -7.91
N ARG A 88 1.36 14.95 -7.89
CA ARG A 88 0.22 15.68 -7.33
C ARG A 88 -0.34 14.86 -6.20
N ILE A 89 -0.45 15.45 -5.02
CA ILE A 89 -1.19 14.86 -3.90
C ILE A 89 -2.18 15.91 -3.41
N TYR A 90 -3.44 15.52 -3.28
CA TYR A 90 -4.54 16.48 -3.19
C TYR A 90 -4.53 17.44 -4.39
N ASP A 91 -4.50 18.75 -4.14
CA ASP A 91 -4.47 19.81 -5.16
C ASP A 91 -3.07 20.44 -5.30
N ASP A 92 -2.06 19.94 -4.59
CA ASP A 92 -0.71 20.49 -4.60
C ASP A 92 0.21 19.64 -5.50
N GLU A 93 0.88 20.31 -6.43
CA GLU A 93 1.96 19.73 -7.21
C GLU A 93 3.30 19.96 -6.51
N VAL A 94 4.09 18.89 -6.39
CA VAL A 94 5.44 18.95 -5.82
C VAL A 94 6.43 18.24 -6.72
N THR A 95 7.66 18.75 -6.74
CA THR A 95 8.78 18.10 -7.41
C THR A 95 9.65 17.42 -6.36
N ILE A 96 9.88 16.13 -6.53
CA ILE A 96 10.77 15.32 -5.69
C ILE A 96 12.05 15.05 -6.47
N THR A 97 13.19 15.36 -5.90
CA THR A 97 14.51 14.98 -6.41
C THR A 97 15.19 14.09 -5.38
N PHE A 98 15.29 12.80 -5.66
CA PHE A 98 16.04 11.89 -4.79
C PHE A 98 17.54 12.14 -4.92
N LEU A 99 18.23 12.20 -3.79
CA LEU A 99 19.68 12.35 -3.76
C LEU A 99 20.36 11.00 -4.04
N SER A 100 21.66 11.06 -4.35
CA SER A 100 22.44 9.89 -4.75
C SER A 100 22.57 8.81 -3.66
N ASP A 101 22.31 9.16 -2.39
CA ASP A 101 22.33 8.25 -1.25
C ASP A 101 21.09 7.34 -1.17
N ALA A 102 20.02 7.64 -1.93
CA ALA A 102 18.70 7.03 -1.83
C ALA A 102 18.10 7.03 -0.40
N LYS A 103 18.59 7.92 0.45
CA LYS A 103 18.17 8.12 1.85
C LYS A 103 17.65 9.53 2.10
N SER A 104 17.91 10.45 1.18
CA SER A 104 17.48 11.84 1.26
C SER A 104 16.80 12.25 -0.05
N ALA A 105 15.78 13.09 0.04
CA ALA A 105 15.07 13.63 -1.11
C ALA A 105 14.74 15.10 -0.89
N ASP A 106 14.99 15.91 -1.91
CA ASP A 106 14.59 17.30 -1.93
C ASP A 106 13.18 17.43 -2.52
N VAL A 107 12.26 18.00 -1.76
CA VAL A 107 10.87 18.23 -2.17
C VAL A 107 10.64 19.72 -2.33
N THR A 108 10.36 20.14 -3.56
CA THR A 108 10.08 21.53 -3.92
C THR A 108 8.58 21.73 -4.08
N THR A 109 8.05 22.67 -3.30
CA THR A 109 6.64 23.08 -3.32
C THR A 109 6.52 24.55 -3.71
N LYS A 110 5.30 25.06 -3.85
CA LYS A 110 5.04 26.51 -4.01
C LYS A 110 5.60 27.37 -2.86
N ASN A 111 5.75 26.78 -1.68
CA ASN A 111 6.22 27.46 -0.46
C ASN A 111 7.74 27.36 -0.26
N GLY A 112 8.46 26.71 -1.18
CA GLY A 112 9.90 26.53 -1.12
C GLY A 112 10.32 25.07 -1.11
N LYS A 113 11.61 24.86 -0.83
CA LYS A 113 12.29 23.57 -0.88
C LYS A 113 12.51 23.04 0.54
N VAL A 114 12.17 21.77 0.75
CA VAL A 114 12.39 21.04 2.00
C VAL A 114 13.10 19.72 1.71
N THR A 115 13.74 19.12 2.72
CA THR A 115 14.43 17.83 2.57
C THR A 115 13.73 16.78 3.43
N TYR A 116 13.36 15.67 2.79
CA TYR A 116 12.82 14.48 3.43
C TYR A 116 13.94 13.46 3.61
N THR A 117 13.90 12.73 4.73
CA THR A 117 14.81 11.61 5.01
C THR A 117 14.03 10.32 5.10
N LYS A 118 14.57 9.26 4.49
CA LYS A 118 14.03 7.90 4.57
C LYS A 118 14.20 7.39 6.00
N THR A 119 13.13 6.89 6.61
CA THR A 119 13.18 6.32 7.96
C THR A 119 13.96 5.01 8.01
N SER A 120 14.12 4.44 9.19
CA SER A 120 14.63 3.09 9.38
C SER A 120 13.52 2.08 9.68
N LYS A 121 12.26 2.33 9.27
CA LYS A 121 11.18 1.37 9.54
C LYS A 121 11.35 0.12 8.68
N ASP A 122 11.71 -0.97 9.35
CA ASP A 122 11.98 -2.28 8.77
C ASP A 122 11.04 -3.34 9.36
N ILE A 123 11.14 -4.59 8.89
CA ILE A 123 10.24 -5.68 9.32
C ILE A 123 10.32 -5.92 10.83
N GLU A 124 11.46 -5.60 11.43
CA GLU A 124 11.78 -5.74 12.85
C GLU A 124 10.86 -4.90 13.74
N ASP A 125 10.25 -3.84 13.21
CA ASP A 125 9.24 -3.04 13.93
C ASP A 125 7.96 -3.85 14.24
N TYR A 126 7.74 -4.95 13.51
CA TYR A 126 6.59 -5.84 13.72
C TYR A 126 6.97 -7.10 14.52
N ASN A 127 8.22 -7.23 15.00
CA ASN A 127 8.66 -8.40 15.75
C ASN A 127 7.84 -8.60 17.04
N GLY A 128 7.48 -9.86 17.29
CA GLY A 128 6.66 -10.28 18.43
C GLY A 128 5.15 -10.21 18.16
N ASN A 129 4.73 -9.56 17.07
CA ASN A 129 3.32 -9.51 16.70
C ASN A 129 2.86 -10.85 16.11
N LYS A 130 1.64 -11.21 16.49
CA LYS A 130 0.92 -12.38 15.99
C LYS A 130 -0.40 -11.92 15.39
N TYR A 131 -0.75 -12.46 14.23
CA TYR A 131 -1.96 -12.09 13.51
C TYR A 131 -2.78 -13.32 13.19
N VAL A 132 -4.10 -13.17 13.17
CA VAL A 132 -5.04 -14.25 12.87
C VAL A 132 -6.11 -13.79 11.87
N SER A 133 -6.37 -14.62 10.86
CA SER A 133 -7.41 -14.36 9.86
C SER A 133 -8.82 -14.54 10.40
N ALA A 134 -9.82 -14.22 9.57
CA ALA A 134 -11.17 -14.76 9.75
C ALA A 134 -11.21 -16.28 9.52
N ASN A 135 -12.31 -16.93 9.92
CA ASN A 135 -12.52 -18.36 9.71
C ASN A 135 -12.59 -18.71 8.22
N MET A 136 -11.82 -19.71 7.80
CA MET A 136 -11.68 -20.21 6.44
C MET A 136 -12.16 -21.65 6.33
N GLY A 137 -13.41 -21.91 6.72
CA GLY A 137 -13.98 -23.26 6.64
C GLY A 137 -13.51 -24.20 7.76
N GLY A 138 -13.38 -23.66 8.98
CA GLY A 138 -12.98 -24.41 10.18
C GLY A 138 -11.52 -24.19 10.62
N ASN A 139 -10.73 -23.50 9.79
CA ASN A 139 -9.35 -23.11 10.11
C ASN A 139 -9.18 -21.59 10.07
N TYR A 140 -8.11 -21.12 10.68
CA TYR A 140 -7.65 -19.73 10.68
C TYR A 140 -6.18 -19.73 10.26
N LEU A 141 -5.78 -18.77 9.45
CA LEU A 141 -4.38 -18.53 9.13
C LEU A 141 -3.77 -17.69 10.24
N TRP A 142 -2.76 -18.25 10.91
CA TRP A 142 -1.94 -17.53 11.86
C TRP A 142 -0.63 -17.09 11.24
N ILE A 143 -0.18 -15.90 11.60
CA ILE A 143 1.08 -15.31 11.16
C ILE A 143 1.84 -14.83 12.38
N SER A 144 3.14 -15.07 12.42
CA SER A 144 4.05 -14.54 13.44
C SER A 144 5.19 -13.82 12.73
N ILE A 145 5.56 -12.64 13.25
CA ILE A 145 6.77 -11.93 12.83
C ILE A 145 7.77 -12.01 13.98
N GLU A 146 8.95 -12.54 13.73
CA GLU A 146 9.99 -12.69 14.74
C GLU A 146 11.37 -12.68 14.11
N ASN A 147 12.31 -11.95 14.72
CA ASN A 147 13.68 -11.77 14.21
C ASN A 147 13.75 -11.30 12.75
N GLY A 148 12.79 -10.46 12.33
CA GLY A 148 12.70 -9.95 10.96
C GLY A 148 12.24 -10.97 9.93
N LEU A 149 11.72 -12.11 10.37
CA LEU A 149 11.22 -13.19 9.53
C LEU A 149 9.73 -13.44 9.78
N VAL A 150 9.07 -14.11 8.85
CA VAL A 150 7.66 -14.50 8.96
C VAL A 150 7.52 -16.01 9.11
N ALA A 151 6.61 -16.43 9.98
CA ALA A 151 6.10 -17.79 10.02
C ALA A 151 4.58 -17.77 9.82
N MET A 152 4.06 -18.78 9.13
CA MET A 152 2.64 -18.90 8.83
C MET A 152 2.18 -20.33 9.09
N THR A 153 1.02 -20.50 9.73
CA THR A 153 0.46 -21.83 9.98
C THR A 153 -1.07 -21.79 10.10
N PRO A 154 -1.80 -22.76 9.53
CA PRO A 154 -3.22 -22.90 9.80
C PRO A 154 -3.45 -23.46 11.21
N ASN A 155 -4.52 -23.02 11.88
CA ASN A 155 -4.97 -23.59 13.15
C ASN A 155 -6.50 -23.54 13.29
N THR A 156 -7.10 -24.41 14.09
CA THR A 156 -8.54 -24.42 14.37
C THR A 156 -8.95 -23.46 15.49
N ASP A 157 -8.01 -23.02 16.33
CA ASP A 157 -8.22 -22.03 17.38
C ASP A 157 -7.87 -20.62 16.88
N ALA A 158 -8.77 -19.66 17.07
CA ALA A 158 -8.57 -18.25 16.74
C ALA A 158 -8.19 -17.38 17.94
N ASN A 159 -8.20 -17.96 19.15
CA ASN A 159 -7.99 -17.23 20.39
C ASN A 159 -6.57 -17.37 20.90
N ASN A 160 -5.99 -18.57 20.79
CA ASN A 160 -4.63 -18.82 21.25
C ASN A 160 -3.70 -19.04 20.06
N PRO A 161 -2.58 -18.29 19.98
CA PRO A 161 -1.62 -18.50 18.91
C PRO A 161 -1.02 -19.91 18.99
N PRO A 162 -0.86 -20.60 17.86
CA PRO A 162 -0.19 -21.89 17.81
C PRO A 162 1.32 -21.75 18.07
N THR A 163 1.98 -22.88 18.25
CA THR A 163 3.43 -22.92 18.08
C THR A 163 3.76 -22.74 16.60
N PHE A 164 4.60 -21.76 16.30
CA PHE A 164 5.08 -21.51 14.95
C PHE A 164 6.36 -22.31 14.72
N TYR A 165 6.46 -22.94 13.56
CA TYR A 165 7.64 -23.65 13.09
C TYR A 165 8.03 -23.11 11.72
N GLY A 166 9.33 -23.11 11.42
CA GLY A 166 9.83 -22.78 10.08
C GLY A 166 9.60 -21.32 9.69
N TYR A 167 10.25 -20.39 10.40
CA TYR A 167 10.35 -19.01 9.93
C TYR A 167 11.02 -19.00 8.55
N MET A 168 10.37 -18.35 7.60
CA MET A 168 10.82 -18.24 6.23
C MET A 168 12.15 -17.49 6.19
N SER A 169 13.09 -17.96 5.39
CA SER A 169 14.48 -17.46 5.39
C SER A 169 14.66 -16.16 4.63
N GLY A 170 13.67 -15.80 3.83
CA GLY A 170 13.70 -14.65 2.94
C GLY A 170 12.72 -13.57 3.33
N MET A 171 13.22 -12.36 3.52
CA MET A 171 12.41 -11.14 3.62
C MET A 171 13.07 -10.03 2.80
N ALA A 172 12.29 -9.32 1.99
CA ALA A 172 12.71 -8.08 1.36
C ALA A 172 11.54 -7.13 1.23
N GLY A 173 11.71 -5.89 1.63
CA GLY A 173 10.64 -4.91 1.62
C GLY A 173 10.99 -3.72 2.47
N TYR A 174 10.01 -2.85 2.68
CA TYR A 174 10.18 -1.67 3.52
C TYR A 174 8.82 -1.17 4.01
N GLY A 175 8.78 -0.57 5.20
CA GLY A 175 7.62 0.17 5.67
C GLY A 175 6.48 -0.78 5.96
N THR A 176 5.43 -0.76 5.14
CA THR A 176 4.27 -1.66 5.32
C THR A 176 4.21 -2.80 4.31
N ASP A 177 5.07 -2.84 3.29
CA ASP A 177 5.03 -3.88 2.26
C ASP A 177 6.32 -4.70 2.23
N TYR A 178 6.17 -6.02 2.28
CA TYR A 178 7.27 -6.97 2.23
C TYR A 178 6.97 -8.14 1.31
N ASN A 179 7.99 -8.66 0.67
CA ASN A 179 8.01 -9.96 0.03
C ASN A 179 8.69 -10.96 0.96
N PHE A 180 8.21 -12.19 0.94
CA PHE A 180 8.80 -13.30 1.69
C PHE A 180 8.94 -14.54 0.82
N TRP A 181 9.85 -15.43 1.22
CA TRP A 181 10.01 -16.74 0.60
C TRP A 181 10.63 -17.76 1.55
N SER A 182 10.25 -19.03 1.40
CA SER A 182 10.93 -20.16 2.03
C SER A 182 12.28 -20.47 1.36
N ASP A 183 13.15 -21.20 2.06
CA ASP A 183 14.48 -21.59 1.56
C ASP A 183 14.42 -22.36 0.22
N ASP A 184 13.48 -23.28 0.13
CA ASP A 184 13.24 -24.13 -1.04
C ASP A 184 12.37 -23.44 -2.11
N ARG A 185 11.94 -22.19 -1.85
CA ARG A 185 11.06 -21.41 -2.71
C ARG A 185 9.69 -22.07 -2.94
N SER A 186 9.28 -23.04 -2.12
CA SER A 186 7.98 -23.70 -2.22
C SER A 186 6.82 -22.81 -1.75
N THR A 187 7.11 -21.81 -0.92
CA THR A 187 6.14 -20.82 -0.44
C THR A 187 6.71 -19.42 -0.63
N GLU A 188 5.96 -18.55 -1.31
CA GLU A 188 6.32 -17.16 -1.54
C GLU A 188 5.07 -16.28 -1.49
N GLY A 189 5.25 -15.03 -1.12
CA GLY A 189 4.14 -14.09 -1.10
C GLY A 189 4.54 -12.70 -0.65
N THR A 190 3.52 -11.91 -0.39
CA THR A 190 3.63 -10.54 0.08
C THR A 190 2.93 -10.39 1.42
N LEU A 191 3.55 -9.64 2.33
CA LEU A 191 2.93 -9.07 3.51
C LEU A 191 2.63 -7.61 3.23
N LYS A 192 1.40 -7.20 3.50
CA LYS A 192 1.00 -5.79 3.53
C LYS A 192 0.42 -5.47 4.89
N PHE A 193 1.25 -4.93 5.77
CA PHE A 193 0.82 -4.49 7.08
C PHE A 193 -0.18 -3.35 6.94
N SER A 194 -1.23 -3.38 7.75
CA SER A 194 -1.91 -2.15 8.02
C SER A 194 -0.95 -1.24 8.74
N THR A 195 -1.35 -0.03 8.60
CA THR A 195 -0.63 1.15 8.92
C THR A 195 -0.32 1.27 10.40
N ASP A 196 -1.34 1.07 11.22
CA ASP A 196 -1.22 0.98 12.67
C ASP A 196 -0.53 -0.31 13.15
N GLY A 197 -0.12 -1.19 12.25
CA GLY A 197 0.44 -2.50 12.56
C GLY A 197 -0.59 -3.47 13.15
N ASN A 198 -1.88 -3.12 13.19
CA ASN A 198 -2.91 -3.95 13.81
C ASN A 198 -3.48 -5.03 12.88
N SER A 199 -3.07 -5.08 11.63
CA SER A 199 -3.42 -6.15 10.71
C SER A 199 -2.33 -6.34 9.66
N VAL A 200 -2.37 -7.45 8.97
CA VAL A 200 -1.52 -7.75 7.84
C VAL A 200 -2.34 -8.50 6.80
N THR A 201 -2.25 -8.06 5.55
CA THR A 201 -2.79 -8.81 4.42
C THR A 201 -1.68 -9.67 3.85
N VAL A 202 -1.90 -10.99 3.79
CA VAL A 202 -1.02 -11.90 3.08
C VAL A 202 -1.58 -12.22 1.71
N THR A 203 -0.74 -12.18 0.70
CA THR A 203 -1.05 -12.71 -0.62
C THR A 203 0.03 -13.71 -1.01
N LEU A 204 -0.34 -14.98 -1.18
CA LEU A 204 0.60 -16.00 -1.64
C LEU A 204 0.73 -15.92 -3.17
N THR A 205 1.96 -15.81 -3.66
CA THR A 205 2.29 -15.88 -5.09
C THR A 205 2.72 -17.28 -5.49
N ARG A 206 3.18 -18.09 -4.54
CA ARG A 206 3.45 -19.52 -4.69
C ARG A 206 3.19 -20.25 -3.38
N ASN A 207 2.62 -21.45 -3.47
CA ASN A 207 2.40 -22.33 -2.32
C ASN A 207 2.25 -23.77 -2.79
N ASP A 208 3.37 -24.49 -2.92
CA ASP A 208 3.36 -25.86 -3.46
C ASP A 208 2.51 -26.85 -2.62
N PRO A 209 2.50 -26.78 -1.27
CA PRO A 209 1.66 -27.67 -0.45
C PRO A 209 0.15 -27.41 -0.54
N ALA A 210 -0.27 -26.17 -0.85
CA ALA A 210 -1.68 -25.80 -0.99
C ALA A 210 -1.84 -24.75 -2.11
N PRO A 211 -1.76 -25.17 -3.39
CA PRO A 211 -1.77 -24.28 -4.54
C PRO A 211 -3.06 -23.45 -4.67
N GLU A 212 -4.16 -23.95 -4.13
CA GLU A 212 -5.46 -23.26 -4.11
C GLU A 212 -5.44 -21.94 -3.34
N ALA A 213 -4.50 -21.75 -2.41
CA ALA A 213 -4.35 -20.52 -1.64
C ALA A 213 -3.64 -19.40 -2.41
N VAL A 214 -3.01 -19.71 -3.55
CA VAL A 214 -2.29 -18.73 -4.37
C VAL A 214 -3.26 -17.71 -4.97
N GLY A 215 -2.90 -16.43 -4.89
CA GLY A 215 -3.70 -15.30 -5.37
C GLY A 215 -4.85 -14.89 -4.45
N GLN A 216 -5.06 -15.58 -3.33
CA GLN A 216 -6.03 -15.17 -2.32
C GLN A 216 -5.41 -14.14 -1.36
N ASN A 217 -6.25 -13.19 -0.90
CA ASN A 217 -5.87 -12.22 0.12
C ASN A 217 -6.39 -12.67 1.48
N PHE A 218 -5.47 -12.91 2.42
CA PHE A 218 -5.80 -13.24 3.79
C PHE A 218 -5.56 -12.02 4.67
N VAL A 219 -6.64 -11.37 5.13
CA VAL A 219 -6.55 -10.27 6.08
C VAL A 219 -6.52 -10.86 7.49
N CYS A 220 -5.40 -10.65 8.19
CA CYS A 220 -5.16 -11.15 9.53
C CYS A 220 -5.03 -9.97 10.50
N ASN A 221 -5.78 -9.99 11.60
CA ASN A 221 -5.73 -8.93 12.61
C ASN A 221 -4.81 -9.32 13.75
N ILE A 222 -4.15 -8.33 14.36
CA ILE A 222 -3.26 -8.53 15.49
C ILE A 222 -4.03 -9.19 16.62
N LYS A 223 -3.41 -10.18 17.22
CA LYS A 223 -3.91 -10.87 18.39
C LYS A 223 -2.98 -10.56 19.54
N ASN A 224 -3.39 -9.60 20.36
CA ASN A 224 -2.75 -9.34 21.63
C ASN A 224 -3.05 -10.51 22.57
N ASN A 225 -2.01 -11.10 23.13
CA ASN A 225 -2.12 -12.09 24.21
C ASN A 225 -2.78 -11.48 25.45
#